data_AF-A0A653VA99-F1
#
_entry.id   AF-A0A653VA99-F1
#
_cell.length_a   1.000
_cell.length_b   1.000
_cell.length_c   1.000
_cell.angle_alpha   90.00
_cell.angle_beta   90.00
_cell.angle_gamma   90.00
#
_symmetry.space_group_name_H-M   'P 1'
#
loop_
_entity.id
_entity.type
_entity.pdbx_description
1 polymer ?
#
loop_
_entity_poly.entity_id
_entity_poly.type
_entity_poly.pdbx_seq_one_letter_code
_entity_poly.pdbx_strand_id
1 'polypeptide(L)' 'MTEISPDSVVVDCDRCLVRSPSACGDCIVTVLLGAPPAGIEIDAEEMAALGVLADAGLTPPLRLVTPVTGPETQVG' A
#
# COMPACT_ATOMS: atom_id res chain seq x y z
N MET A 1 20.23 3.89 -7.81
CA MET A 1 19.89 2.58 -7.21
C MET A 1 19.39 2.90 -5.81
N THR A 2 18.07 2.93 -5.62
CA THR A 2 17.45 3.26 -4.33
C THR A 2 17.75 2.15 -3.34
N GLU A 3 18.37 2.50 -2.23
CA GLU A 3 18.71 1.57 -1.15
C GLU A 3 17.47 1.41 -0.26
N ILE A 4 16.72 0.33 -0.49
CA ILE A 4 15.57 -0.03 0.34
C ILE A 4 16.13 -0.47 1.69
N SER A 5 15.91 0.35 2.71
CA SER A 5 16.31 0.03 4.08
C SER A 5 15.44 -1.10 4.63
N PRO A 6 16.00 -2.00 5.47
CA PRO A 6 15.31 -3.23 5.91
C PRO A 6 14.04 -2.98 6.75
N ASP A 7 13.86 -1.75 7.25
CA ASP A 7 12.69 -1.30 8.02
C ASP A 7 11.69 -0.49 7.18
N SER A 8 11.84 -0.45 5.85
CA SER A 8 10.95 0.25 4.90
C SER A 8 9.98 -0.71 4.21
N VAL A 9 8.74 -0.25 3.98
CA VAL A 9 7.69 -0.96 3.24
C VAL A 9 7.47 -0.32 1.87
N VAL A 10 7.54 -1.13 0.81
CA VAL A 10 7.29 -0.68 -0.56
C VAL A 10 5.84 -0.95 -0.98
N VAL A 11 5.09 0.10 -1.31
CA VAL A 11 3.75 0.03 -1.89
C VAL A 11 3.83 0.06 -3.41
N ASP A 12 3.83 -1.11 -4.05
CA ASP A 12 3.79 -1.26 -5.51
C ASP A 12 2.34 -1.19 -6.04
N CYS A 13 1.97 -0.03 -6.57
CA CYS A 13 0.63 0.21 -7.13
C CYS A 13 0.39 -0.48 -8.49
N ASP A 14 1.43 -0.90 -9.21
CA ASP A 14 1.31 -1.64 -10.47
C ASP A 14 1.04 -3.13 -10.23
N ARG A 15 1.55 -3.68 -9.12
CA ARG A 15 1.31 -5.08 -8.71
C ARG A 15 0.27 -5.25 -7.60
N CYS A 16 -0.45 -4.19 -7.26
CA CYS A 16 -1.46 -4.23 -6.20
C CYS A 16 -2.60 -5.20 -6.56
N LEU A 17 -2.77 -6.25 -5.74
CA LEU A 17 -3.73 -7.34 -6.00
C LEU A 17 -5.20 -6.90 -6.02
N VAL A 18 -5.53 -5.81 -5.32
CA VAL A 18 -6.89 -5.27 -5.23
C VAL A 18 -7.11 -4.06 -6.14
N ARG A 19 -6.16 -3.77 -7.04
CA ARG A 19 -6.17 -2.58 -7.91
C ARG A 19 -7.44 -2.54 -8.75
N SER A 20 -8.30 -1.58 -8.44
CA SER A 20 -9.57 -1.34 -9.12
C SER A 20 -10.01 0.11 -8.84
N PRO A 21 -10.85 0.72 -9.70
CA PRO A 21 -11.30 2.10 -9.47
C PRO A 21 -11.98 2.31 -8.10
N SER A 22 -12.73 1.32 -7.62
CA SER A 22 -13.38 1.36 -6.31
C SER A 22 -12.39 1.26 -5.15
N ALA A 23 -11.40 0.35 -5.22
CA ALA A 23 -10.39 0.23 -4.18
C ALA A 23 -9.39 1.39 -4.17
N CYS A 24 -8.99 1.88 -5.34
CA CYS A 24 -8.07 3.01 -5.46
C CYS A 24 -8.74 4.35 -5.09
N GLY A 25 -10.05 4.50 -5.32
CA GLY A 25 -10.79 5.71 -4.94
C GLY A 25 -10.87 5.96 -3.43
N ASP A 26 -10.72 4.91 -2.62
CA ASP A 26 -10.69 4.94 -1.15
C ASP A 26 -9.30 4.56 -0.59
N CYS A 27 -8.25 4.61 -1.42
CA CYS A 27 -6.90 4.22 -1.02
C CYS A 27 -6.14 5.40 -0.43
N ILE A 28 -5.40 5.15 0.65
CA ILE A 28 -4.49 6.12 1.28
C ILE A 28 -3.51 6.77 0.29
N VAL A 29 -3.00 6.01 -0.68
CA VAL A 29 -2.10 6.51 -1.73
C VAL A 29 -2.76 7.61 -2.55
N THR A 30 -4.00 7.40 -2.95
CA THR A 30 -4.78 8.39 -3.72
C THR A 30 -5.12 9.60 -2.88
N VAL A 31 -5.45 9.40 -1.59
CA VAL A 31 -5.75 10.50 -0.67
C VAL A 31 -4.52 11.41 -0.45
N LEU A 32 -3.33 10.82 -0.32
CA LEU A 32 -2.11 11.59 -0.07
C LEU A 32 -1.50 12.21 -1.34
N LEU A 33 -1.59 11.52 -2.48
CA LEU A 33 -0.84 11.88 -3.70
C LEU A 33 -1.72 12.19 -4.93
N GLY A 34 -3.04 12.06 -4.85
CA GLY A 34 -4.00 12.36 -5.92
C GLY A 34 -4.12 11.30 -7.03
N ALA A 35 -3.04 10.58 -7.34
CA ALA A 35 -3.03 9.39 -8.19
C ALA A 35 -1.82 8.52 -7.81
N PRO A 36 -1.88 7.18 -7.92
CA PRO A 36 -0.75 6.35 -7.51
C PRO A 36 0.46 6.54 -8.45
N PRO A 37 1.61 7.06 -7.98
CA PRO A 37 2.87 6.96 -8.70
C PRO A 37 3.41 5.52 -8.65
N ALA A 38 4.42 5.24 -9.47
CA ALA A 38 5.10 3.94 -9.49
C ALA A 38 5.87 3.72 -8.18
N GLY A 39 5.29 2.97 -7.24
CA GLY A 39 5.94 2.57 -5.99
C GLY A 39 6.08 3.70 -4.96
N ILE A 40 5.65 3.49 -3.72
CA ILE A 40 5.90 4.43 -2.61
C ILE A 40 6.57 3.66 -1.47
N GLU A 41 7.70 4.15 -0.97
CA GLU A 41 8.34 3.66 0.25
C GLU A 41 7.68 4.32 1.46
N ILE A 42 7.36 3.54 2.49
CA ILE A 42 6.79 4.00 3.75
C ILE A 42 7.57 3.34 4.88
N ASP A 43 8.21 4.12 5.74
CA ASP A 43 8.93 3.59 6.90
C ASP A 43 7.98 3.27 8.08
N ALA A 44 8.52 2.65 9.13
CA ALA A 44 7.74 2.22 10.29
C ALA A 44 7.10 3.39 11.06
N GLU A 45 7.79 4.53 11.14
CA GLU A 45 7.28 5.73 11.81
C GLU A 45 6.14 6.35 11.00
N GLU A 46 6.28 6.38 9.67
CA GLU A 46 5.24 6.82 8.75
C GLU A 46 4.02 5.90 8.79
N MET A 47 4.20 4.57 8.84
CA MET A 47 3.09 3.63 9.02
C MET A 47 2.33 3.89 10.33
N ALA A 48 3.04 4.16 11.42
CA ALA A 48 2.42 4.49 12.70
C ALA A 48 1.62 5.80 12.63
N ALA A 49 2.18 6.83 11.99
CA ALA A 49 1.49 8.10 11.79
C ALA A 49 0.20 7.93 10.95
N LEU A 50 0.24 7.13 9.89
CA LEU A 50 -0.93 6.83 9.07
C LEU A 50 -2.02 6.10 9.85
N GLY A 51 -1.64 5.22 10.79
CA GLY A 51 -2.57 4.58 11.71
C GLY A 51 -3.32 5.59 12.58
N VAL A 52 -2.61 6.55 13.19
CA VAL A 52 -3.21 7.61 14.02
C VAL A 52 -4.21 8.46 13.21
N LEU A 53 -3.87 8.80 11.96
CA LEU A 53 -4.76 9.56 11.09
C LEU A 53 -6.03 8.76 10.72
N ALA A 54 -5.89 7.45 10.52
CA ALA A 54 -7.03 6.56 10.25
C ALA A 54 -7.94 6.42 11.48
N ASP A 55 -7.37 6.24 12.67
CA ASP A 55 -8.13 6.21 13.93
C ASP A 55 -8.88 7.53 14.18
N ALA A 56 -8.30 8.65 13.78
CA ALA A 56 -8.94 9.96 13.83
C ALA A 56 -9.99 10.20 12.72
N GLY A 57 -10.14 9.26 11.77
CA GLY A 57 -11.07 9.36 10.63
C GLY A 57 -10.65 10.37 9.57
N LEU A 58 -9.39 10.82 9.59
CA LEU A 58 -8.84 11.78 8.61
C LEU A 58 -8.38 11.11 7.32
N THR A 59 -8.10 9.81 7.38
CA THR A 59 -7.74 8.98 6.24
C THR A 59 -8.47 7.63 6.29
N PRO A 60 -8.64 6.94 5.15
CA PRO A 60 -9.12 5.56 5.16
C PRO A 60 -8.16 4.63 5.92
N PRO A 61 -8.66 3.52 6.52
CA PRO A 61 -7.81 2.57 7.24
C PRO A 61 -6.80 1.91 6.32
N LEU A 62 -5.61 1.61 6.86
CA LEU A 62 -4.54 0.92 6.15
C LEU A 62 -5.00 -0.50 5.74
N ARG A 63 -5.26 -0.70 4.44
CA ARG A 63 -5.63 -2.00 3.84
C ARG A 63 -4.44 -2.60 3.07
N LEU A 64 -3.28 -2.66 3.71
CA LEU A 64 -2.08 -3.26 3.12
C LEU A 64 -2.27 -4.78 3.05
N VAL A 65 -2.04 -5.35 1.88
CA VAL A 65 -2.05 -6.81 1.68
C VAL A 65 -0.65 -7.26 1.32
N THR A 66 -0.12 -8.22 2.09
CA THR A 66 1.12 -8.89 1.73
C THR A 66 0.80 -10.00 0.73
N PRO A 67 1.48 -10.05 -0.43
CA PRO A 67 1.34 -11.19 -1.32
C PRO A 67 1.86 -12.43 -0.57
N VAL A 68 0.94 -13.35 -0.27
CA VAL A 68 1.27 -14.68 0.22
C VAL A 68 1.72 -15.50 -0.99
N THR A 69 2.92 -16.06 -0.95
CA THR A 69 3.36 -17.05 -1.95
C THR A 69 2.48 -18.29 -1.78
N GLY A 70 1.41 -18.40 -2.57
CA GLY A 70 0.55 -19.59 -2.61
C GLY A 70 1.26 -20.76 -3.30
N PRO A 71 0.80 -22.01 -3.12
CA PRO A 71 1.21 -23.10 -4.00
C PRO A 71 0.84 -22.72 -5.43
N GLU A 72 1.79 -22.89 -6.35
CA GLU A 72 1.63 -22.75 -7.79
C GLU A 72 0.25 -23.24 -8.24
N THR A 73 -0.63 -22.30 -8.62
CA THR A 73 -1.92 -22.63 -9.21
C THR A 73 -1.62 -23.31 -10.55
N GLN A 74 -1.65 -24.64 -10.56
CA GLN A 74 -1.64 -25.42 -11.78
C GLN A 74 -2.85 -24.99 -12.61
N VAL A 75 -2.57 -24.24 -13.67
CA VAL A 75 -3.53 -23.95 -14.72
C VAL A 75 -3.79 -25.27 -15.44
N GLY A 76 -4.94 -25.88 -15.13
CA GLY A 76 -5.53 -26.97 -15.91
C GLY A 76 -6.45 -26.42 -16.99
#